data_AF-A0A482CXW8-F1
#
_entry.id   AF-A0A482CXW8-F1
#
_cell.length_a   1.000
_cell.length_b   1.000
_cell.length_c   1.000
_cell.angle_alpha   90.00
_cell.angle_beta   90.00
_cell.angle_gamma   90.00
#
_symmetry.space_group_name_H-M   'P 1'
#
loop_
_entity.id
_entity.type
_entity.pdbx_description
1 polymer ?
#
loop_
_entity_poly.entity_id
_entity_poly.type
_entity_poly.pdbx_seq_one_letter_code
_entity_poly.pdbx_strand_id
1 'polypeptide(L)'
;MTLFLIIGCNNGGGEDPQKVFLTSISNLGKGFLDVFVFFGDMITGAFGIQAETKKREVGQYFTDIETTMTTVKDKLNDVVAKNGNYPKVNTEC
;
A
#
# COMPACT_ATOMS: atom_id res chain seq x y z
N MET A 1 -20.26 -38.35 -49.17
CA MET A 1 -18.97 -37.66 -48.97
C MET A 1 -18.34 -38.14 -47.68
N THR A 2 -17.50 -39.16 -47.77
CA THR A 2 -16.59 -39.62 -46.72
C THR A 2 -15.35 -38.74 -46.70
N LEU A 3 -14.96 -38.22 -45.53
CA LEU A 3 -13.55 -38.24 -45.11
C LEU A 3 -13.39 -38.01 -43.60
N PHE A 4 -13.17 -39.10 -42.86
CA PHE A 4 -12.53 -39.11 -41.55
C PHE A 4 -11.03 -38.81 -41.73
N LEU A 5 -10.55 -37.68 -41.21
CA LEU A 5 -9.13 -37.29 -41.12
C LEU A 5 -9.06 -36.19 -40.03
N ILE A 6 -8.35 -36.24 -38.91
CA ILE A 6 -7.35 -37.13 -38.33
C ILE A 6 -7.44 -36.90 -36.82
N ILE A 7 -7.77 -37.92 -36.03
CA ILE A 7 -7.51 -37.89 -34.58
C ILE A 7 -6.00 -38.11 -34.44
N GLY A 8 -5.25 -37.01 -34.58
CA GLY A 8 -3.82 -36.98 -34.34
C GLY A 8 -3.59 -37.07 -32.83
N CYS A 9 -3.04 -38.20 -32.41
CA CYS A 9 -2.43 -38.38 -31.11
C CYS A 9 -1.32 -37.34 -30.94
N ASN A 10 -1.64 -36.20 -30.32
CA ASN A 10 -0.62 -35.32 -29.76
C ASN A 10 -0.48 -35.68 -28.28
N ASN A 11 0.53 -36.51 -27.99
CA ASN A 11 1.14 -36.54 -26.68
C ASN A 11 1.70 -35.14 -26.39
N GLY A 12 0.90 -34.32 -25.73
CA GLY A 12 1.24 -32.98 -25.33
C GLY A 12 0.20 -32.51 -24.35
N GLY A 13 0.33 -32.96 -23.09
CA GLY A 13 -0.54 -32.56 -21.99
C GLY A 13 -0.48 -31.05 -21.77
N GLY A 14 -1.32 -30.32 -22.48
CA GLY A 14 -1.66 -28.93 -22.16
C GLY A 14 -2.63 -28.92 -20.99
N GLU A 15 -2.43 -27.99 -20.06
CA GLU A 15 -3.36 -27.85 -18.94
C GLU A 15 -4.77 -27.52 -19.45
N ASP A 16 -5.76 -28.21 -18.89
CA ASP A 16 -7.16 -27.97 -19.18
C ASP A 16 -7.50 -26.47 -18.98
N PRO A 17 -8.06 -25.77 -19.99
CA PRO A 17 -8.32 -24.33 -19.91
C PRO A 17 -9.19 -23.93 -18.71
N GLN A 18 -10.11 -24.80 -18.28
CA GLN A 18 -10.95 -24.58 -17.11
C GLN A 18 -10.13 -24.65 -15.83
N LYS A 19 -9.20 -25.60 -15.73
CA LYS A 19 -8.25 -25.72 -14.62
C LYS A 19 -7.32 -24.50 -14.53
N VAL A 20 -6.80 -24.01 -15.66
CA VAL A 20 -5.96 -22.80 -15.70
C VAL A 20 -6.74 -21.57 -15.24
N PHE A 21 -7.98 -21.41 -15.73
CA PHE A 21 -8.85 -20.31 -15.32
C PHE A 21 -9.17 -20.35 -13.81
N LEU A 22 -9.56 -21.52 -13.29
CA LEU A 22 -9.84 -21.70 -11.86
C LEU A 22 -8.60 -21.45 -10.98
N THR A 23 -7.42 -21.88 -11.44
CA THR A 23 -6.14 -21.63 -10.74
C THR A 23 -5.82 -20.14 -10.72
N SER A 24 -6.10 -19.42 -11.81
CA SER A 24 -5.89 -17.97 -11.90
C SER A 24 -6.79 -17.21 -10.93
N ILE A 25 -8.08 -17.57 -10.86
CA ILE A 25 -9.04 -17.01 -9.90
C ILE A 25 -8.60 -17.29 -8.45
N SER A 26 -8.16 -18.53 -8.17
CA SER A 26 -7.70 -18.92 -6.83
C SER A 26 -6.46 -18.14 -6.40
N ASN A 27 -5.47 -17.99 -7.28
CA ASN A 27 -4.27 -17.20 -7.01
C ASN A 27 -4.59 -15.72 -6.81
N LEU A 28 -5.51 -15.16 -7.59
CA LEU A 28 -5.98 -13.79 -7.41
C LEU A 28 -6.68 -13.60 -6.05
N GLY A 29 -7.56 -14.54 -5.68
CA GLY A 29 -8.24 -14.53 -4.38
C GLY A 29 -7.25 -14.62 -3.21
N LYS A 30 -6.20 -15.45 -3.35
CA LYS A 30 -5.12 -15.54 -2.36
C LYS A 30 -4.34 -14.23 -2.25
N GLY A 31 -3.93 -13.64 -3.37
CA GLY A 31 -3.22 -12.36 -3.38
C GLY A 31 -4.04 -11.23 -2.75
N PHE A 32 -5.35 -11.19 -3.02
CA PHE A 32 -6.25 -10.23 -2.39
C PHE A 32 -6.34 -10.43 -0.87
N LEU A 33 -6.47 -11.67 -0.41
CA LEU A 33 -6.53 -11.99 1.01
C LEU A 33 -5.23 -11.59 1.73
N ASP A 34 -4.07 -11.88 1.14
CA ASP A 34 -2.77 -11.52 1.71
C ASP A 34 -2.63 -10.00 1.89
N VAL A 35 -3.06 -9.22 0.89
CA VAL A 35 -3.09 -7.74 0.97
C VAL A 35 -4.06 -7.27 2.07
N PHE A 36 -5.23 -7.88 2.17
CA PHE A 36 -6.22 -7.50 3.18
C PHE A 36 -5.76 -7.81 4.61
N VAL A 37 -5.15 -8.97 4.82
CA VAL A 37 -4.56 -9.37 6.12
C VAL A 37 -3.42 -8.42 6.48
N PHE A 38 -2.49 -8.17 5.55
CA PHE A 38 -1.38 -7.24 5.79
C PHE A 38 -1.88 -5.83 6.15
N PHE A 39 -2.94 -5.35 5.48
CA PHE A 39 -3.55 -4.07 5.80
C PHE A 39 -4.20 -4.07 7.20
N GLY A 40 -4.90 -5.15 7.59
CA GLY A 40 -5.44 -5.31 8.93
C GLY A 40 -4.36 -5.32 10.02
N ASP A 41 -3.26 -6.03 9.79
CA ASP A 41 -2.10 -6.09 10.68
C ASP A 41 -1.42 -4.73 10.81
N MET A 42 -1.35 -3.94 9.74
CA MET A 42 -0.82 -2.58 9.78
C MET A 42 -1.72 -1.64 10.58
N ILE A 43 -3.05 -1.72 10.39
CA ILE A 43 -4.02 -0.92 11.15
C ILE A 43 -3.93 -1.20 12.65
N THR A 44 -3.88 -2.48 13.03
CA THR A 44 -3.83 -2.88 14.43
C THR A 44 -2.44 -2.69 15.05
N GLY A 45 -1.37 -2.96 14.30
CA GLY A 45 0.01 -2.87 14.77
C GLY A 45 0.57 -1.45 14.76
N ALA A 46 0.70 -0.85 13.57
CA ALA A 46 1.36 0.45 13.40
C ALA A 46 0.50 1.61 13.90
N PHE A 47 -0.82 1.54 13.68
CA PHE A 47 -1.75 2.59 14.10
C PHE A 47 -2.44 2.30 15.45
N GLY A 48 -2.33 1.08 16.00
CA GLY A 48 -2.95 0.73 17.27
C GLY A 48 -4.49 0.75 17.25
N ILE A 49 -5.11 0.75 16.07
CA ILE A 49 -6.56 0.82 15.93
C ILE A 49 -7.12 -0.60 16.04
N GLN A 50 -7.84 -0.86 17.12
CA GLN A 50 -8.46 -2.14 17.42
C GLN A 50 -9.97 -2.09 17.13
N ALA A 51 -10.65 -3.23 17.22
CA ALA A 51 -12.08 -3.32 16.90
C ALA A 51 -12.95 -2.46 17.85
N GLU A 52 -12.49 -2.27 19.08
CA GLU A 52 -13.11 -1.49 20.14
C GLU A 52 -12.75 0.00 20.10
N THR A 53 -11.74 0.40 19.32
CA THR A 53 -11.32 1.80 19.22
C THR A 53 -12.48 2.63 18.70
N LYS A 54 -12.85 3.69 19.44
CA LYS A 54 -13.99 4.51 19.03
C LYS A 54 -13.60 5.30 17.78
N LYS A 55 -14.51 5.38 16.80
CA LYS A 55 -14.31 6.19 15.58
C LYS A 55 -13.86 7.64 15.88
N ARG A 56 -14.34 8.20 17.00
CA ARG A 56 -13.92 9.54 17.47
C ARG A 56 -12.45 9.59 17.88
N GLU A 57 -11.93 8.56 18.54
CA GLU A 57 -10.53 8.50 18.97
C GLU A 57 -9.59 8.43 17.77
N VAL A 58 -9.97 7.68 16.72
CA VAL A 58 -9.25 7.65 15.45
C VAL A 58 -9.22 9.03 14.80
N GLY A 59 -10.38 9.71 14.72
CA GLY A 59 -10.45 11.06 14.19
C GLY A 59 -9.58 12.05 14.97
N GLN A 60 -9.64 11.99 16.31
CA GLN A 60 -8.82 12.82 17.20
C GLN A 60 -7.32 12.59 16.97
N TYR A 61 -6.89 11.33 16.86
CA TYR A 61 -5.49 10.98 16.63
C TYR A 61 -4.91 11.69 15.39
N PHE A 62 -5.64 11.67 14.27
CA PHE A 62 -5.19 12.34 13.05
C PHE A 62 -5.26 13.87 13.14
N THR A 63 -6.27 14.42 13.84
CA THR A 63 -6.35 15.86 14.12
C THR A 63 -5.19 16.33 15.01
N ASP A 64 -4.76 15.53 15.98
CA ASP A 64 -3.62 15.85 16.85
C ASP A 64 -2.30 15.87 16.07
N ILE A 65 -2.12 14.93 15.13
CA ILE A 65 -0.97 14.90 14.21
C ILE A 65 -0.97 16.16 13.34
N GLU A 66 -2.10 16.49 12.69
CA GLU A 66 -2.25 17.69 11.86
C GLU A 66 -1.91 18.96 12.64
N THR A 67 -2.46 19.10 13.83
CA THR A 67 -2.24 20.26 14.72
C THR A 67 -0.77 20.38 15.08
N THR A 68 -0.12 19.26 15.43
CA THR A 68 1.30 19.22 15.78
C THR A 68 2.18 19.62 14.59
N MET A 69 1.93 19.04 13.41
CA MET A 69 2.70 19.33 12.20
C MET A 69 2.57 20.80 11.79
N THR A 70 1.37 21.35 11.85
CA THR A 70 1.11 22.78 11.57
C THR A 70 1.85 23.66 12.57
N THR A 71 1.73 23.37 13.87
CA THR A 71 2.43 24.12 14.92
C THR A 71 3.94 24.09 14.75
N VAL A 72 4.52 22.94 14.42
CA VAL A 72 5.97 22.80 14.18
C VAL A 72 6.40 23.58 12.96
N LYS A 73 5.66 23.49 11.86
CA LYS A 73 5.91 24.25 10.63
C LYS A 73 5.92 25.76 10.90
N ASP A 74 4.93 26.26 11.62
CA ASP A 74 4.81 27.70 11.92
C ASP A 74 5.98 28.17 12.79
N LYS A 75 6.33 27.41 13.84
CA LYS A 75 7.52 27.70 14.67
C LYS A 75 8.82 27.68 13.87
N LEU A 76 8.96 26.73 12.94
CA LEU A 76 10.15 26.65 12.11
C LEU A 76 10.24 27.86 11.17
N ASN A 77 9.13 28.27 10.56
CA ASN A 77 9.06 29.47 9.73
C ASN A 77 9.43 30.72 10.54
N ASP A 78 8.97 30.84 11.78
CA ASP A 78 9.36 31.94 12.66
C ASP A 78 10.86 31.95 12.96
N VAL A 79 11.45 30.78 13.23
CA VAL A 79 12.90 30.64 13.48
C VAL A 79 13.69 31.03 12.24
N VAL A 80 13.28 30.57 11.06
CA VAL A 80 13.92 30.91 9.77
C VAL A 80 13.78 32.40 9.48
N ALA A 81 12.62 33.02 9.71
CA ALA A 81 12.44 34.45 9.51
C ALA A 81 13.33 35.29 10.45
N LYS A 82 13.49 34.85 11.71
CA LYS A 82 14.32 35.54 12.72
C LYS A 82 15.82 35.37 12.50
N ASN A 83 16.26 34.17 12.11
CA ASN A 83 17.67 33.79 12.14
C ASN A 83 18.26 33.50 10.75
N GLY A 84 17.42 33.35 9.72
CA GLY A 84 17.84 32.90 8.39
C GLY A 84 18.68 33.90 7.60
N ASN A 85 18.87 35.12 8.11
CA ASN A 85 19.78 36.08 7.51
C ASN A 85 21.22 35.83 7.98
N TYR A 86 21.81 34.73 7.52
CA TYR A 86 23.22 34.44 7.77
C TYR A 86 24.10 35.17 6.76
N PRO A 87 25.20 35.81 7.19
CA PRO A 87 26.20 36.30 6.26
C PRO A 87 26.71 35.12 5.43
N LYS A 88 26.83 35.33 4.11
CA LYS A 88 27.43 34.32 3.24
C LYS A 88 28.83 34.01 3.78
N VAL A 89 29.11 32.73 4.02
CA VAL A 89 30.46 32.29 4.40
C VAL A 89 31.37 32.69 3.25
N ASN A 90 32.35 33.55 3.53
CA ASN A 90 33.29 34.00 2.52
C ASN A 90 34.18 32.80 2.16
N THR A 91 33.99 32.23 0.98
CA THR A 91 34.88 31.22 0.40
C THR A 91 36.11 31.93 -0.17
N GLU A 92 36.92 32.52 0.71
CA GLU A 92 38.29 32.88 0.38
C GLU A 92 39.16 31.69 0.78
N CYS A 93 39.40 30.81 -0.21
CA CYS A 93 40.49 29.84 -0.22
C CYS A 93 41.55 30.34 -1.19
#